data_AF-A0A3A4FAF9-F1
#
_entry.id   AF-A0A3A4FAF9-F1
#
_cell.length_a   1.000
_cell.length_b   1.000
_cell.length_c   1.000
_cell.angle_alpha   90.00
_cell.angle_beta   90.00
_cell.angle_gamma   90.00
#
_symmetry.space_group_name_H-M   'P 1'
#
loop_
_entity.id
_entity.type
_entity.pdbx_description
1 polymer ?
#
loop_
_entity_poly.entity_id
_entity_poly.type
_entity_poly.pdbx_seq_one_letter_code
_entity_poly.pdbx_strand_id
1 'polypeptide(L)'
;MLDYGDSRIKNVYRRWNPNSFETTLIAAHLPKTMCREIPDYYPIVDKQTAQPVIDTATGEPRMRSRWVAKDRNEAIRYFTEVLTYYTREVLTGGADAIHGFDINFDESTPHIQIMADTLAPDPKHEGKLRVDAARMWGAHRDVTVDKIDKVTGHPVIDEKTGQPQQVMEQPKAKMSRYQQGLRAHMINRGFPVESDYDPERHLSGLGKDEYAEVMDTRRQTLDQTEQLKVKNEDLKQREASAEDYHARLDTYRDNLTKEDKWLRYACDQVDQEKSRVASRSRDLDDREADITHRDQHAAEKLSKASAELEAAARARAAAKRHQETLEEREERVTAREAIVKDVNDFLDRMKTPAKETLREHFETFMHTREKKRQRIKDKYRADAKARTHQGERSEPDRGGPVLGG
;
A
#
# COMPACT_ATOMS: atom_id res chain seq x y z
N MET A 1 -78.13 -21.11 10.12
CA MET A 1 -77.27 -20.17 10.88
C MET A 1 -77.76 -18.74 10.69
N LEU A 2 -77.96 -18.27 9.45
CA LEU A 2 -78.57 -16.96 9.16
C LEU A 2 -79.99 -16.81 9.72
N ASP A 3 -80.85 -17.84 9.59
CA ASP A 3 -82.23 -17.79 10.11
C ASP A 3 -82.31 -17.58 11.64
N TYR A 4 -81.30 -18.06 12.38
CA TYR A 4 -81.23 -17.87 13.83
C TYR A 4 -80.95 -16.42 14.17
N GLY A 5 -79.92 -15.81 13.55
CA GLY A 5 -79.60 -14.40 13.73
C GLY A 5 -80.77 -13.49 13.35
N ASP A 6 -81.40 -13.75 12.20
CA ASP A 6 -82.57 -13.00 11.73
C ASP A 6 -83.75 -13.11 12.71
N SER A 7 -83.97 -14.30 13.28
CA SER A 7 -85.03 -14.51 14.28
C SER A 7 -84.80 -13.67 15.54
N ARG A 8 -83.54 -13.52 15.97
CA ARG A 8 -83.17 -12.71 17.13
C ARG A 8 -83.35 -11.23 16.85
N ILE A 9 -82.93 -10.75 15.67
CA ILE A 9 -83.11 -9.35 15.25
C ILE A 9 -84.60 -9.00 15.20
N LYS A 10 -85.45 -9.88 14.65
CA LYS A 10 -86.91 -9.71 14.65
C LYS A 10 -87.54 -9.69 16.05
N ASN A 11 -86.87 -10.30 17.03
CA ASN A 11 -87.34 -10.35 18.42
C ASN A 11 -86.87 -9.16 19.27
N VAL A 12 -86.20 -8.17 18.68
CA VAL A 12 -85.83 -6.93 19.35
C VAL A 12 -87.08 -6.07 19.58
N TYR A 13 -87.33 -5.68 20.82
CA TYR A 13 -88.53 -4.91 21.19
C TYR A 13 -88.50 -3.47 20.68
N ARG A 14 -87.35 -2.79 20.78
CA ARG A 14 -87.20 -1.37 20.42
C ARG A 14 -86.60 -1.20 19.03
N ARG A 15 -86.98 -0.11 18.37
CA ARG A 15 -86.32 0.31 17.12
C ARG A 15 -84.82 0.53 17.37
N TRP A 16 -84.02 0.02 16.45
CA TRP A 16 -82.57 0.17 16.45
C TRP A 16 -82.17 1.64 16.33
N ASN A 17 -81.15 2.04 17.09
CA ASN A 17 -80.50 3.32 16.89
C ASN A 17 -79.67 3.24 15.60
N PRO A 18 -79.76 4.23 14.68
CA PRO A 18 -78.94 4.26 13.46
C PRO A 18 -77.42 4.14 13.70
N ASN A 19 -76.95 4.55 14.88
CA ASN A 19 -75.53 4.48 15.26
C ASN A 19 -75.15 3.15 15.95
N SER A 20 -76.05 2.17 15.94
CA SER A 20 -75.79 0.83 16.46
C SER A 20 -75.61 -0.17 15.32
N PHE A 21 -75.08 -1.35 15.62
CA PHE A 21 -74.77 -2.37 14.63
C PHE A 21 -75.23 -3.74 15.11
N GLU A 22 -75.68 -4.56 14.17
CA GLU A 22 -76.39 -5.81 14.46
C GLU A 22 -75.47 -6.92 14.89
N THR A 23 -74.39 -7.10 14.14
CA THR A 23 -73.47 -8.21 14.27
C THR A 23 -72.04 -7.74 14.44
N THR A 24 -71.25 -8.52 15.15
CA THR A 24 -69.82 -8.33 15.34
C THR A 24 -69.09 -9.61 14.96
N LEU A 25 -67.93 -9.44 14.33
CA LEU A 25 -67.00 -10.52 14.02
C LEU A 25 -65.81 -10.42 14.96
N ILE A 26 -65.63 -11.44 15.77
CA ILE A 26 -64.54 -11.54 16.74
C ILE A 26 -63.56 -12.59 16.24
N ALA A 27 -62.28 -12.24 16.14
CA ALA A 27 -61.22 -13.16 15.77
C ALA A 27 -60.26 -13.37 16.94
N ALA A 28 -59.94 -14.63 17.24
CA ALA A 28 -58.92 -14.97 18.22
C ALA A 28 -57.92 -15.97 17.63
N HIS A 29 -56.63 -15.66 17.73
CA HIS A 29 -55.56 -16.50 17.22
C HIS A 29 -55.10 -17.49 18.28
N LEU A 30 -54.64 -18.67 17.83
CA LEU A 30 -53.91 -19.60 18.68
C LEU A 30 -52.54 -18.98 19.03
N PRO A 31 -52.11 -19.02 20.31
CA PRO A 31 -50.80 -18.52 20.71
C PRO A 31 -49.68 -19.24 19.97
N LYS A 32 -48.66 -18.51 19.51
CA LYS A 32 -47.52 -19.10 18.77
C LYS A 32 -46.78 -20.17 19.58
N THR A 33 -46.79 -20.07 20.91
CA THR A 33 -46.24 -21.08 21.84
C THR A 33 -46.90 -22.46 21.68
N MET A 34 -48.17 -22.50 21.25
CA MET A 34 -48.94 -23.71 20.96
C MET A 34 -48.82 -24.16 19.49
N CYS A 35 -48.03 -23.45 18.69
CA CYS A 35 -47.85 -23.72 17.26
C CYS A 35 -46.43 -24.21 16.95
N ARG A 36 -46.31 -25.03 15.90
CA ARG A 36 -45.06 -25.32 15.20
C ARG A 36 -44.95 -24.38 14.01
N GLU A 37 -43.83 -23.68 13.90
CA GLU A 37 -43.51 -22.88 12.72
C GLU A 37 -43.07 -23.79 11.56
N ILE A 38 -43.61 -23.53 10.38
CA ILE A 38 -43.12 -24.04 9.11
C ILE A 38 -42.61 -22.81 8.35
N PRO A 39 -41.28 -22.58 8.30
CA PRO A 39 -40.72 -21.43 7.61
C PRO A 39 -41.00 -21.53 6.11
N ASP A 40 -40.92 -20.38 5.45
CA ASP A 40 -40.92 -20.25 3.99
C ASP A 40 -42.08 -20.92 3.25
N TYR A 41 -43.29 -20.87 3.83
CA TYR A 41 -44.42 -21.64 3.30
C TYR A 41 -45.25 -20.89 2.25
N TYR A 42 -45.58 -19.62 2.49
CA TYR A 42 -46.41 -18.84 1.57
C TYR A 42 -45.59 -17.70 0.97
N PRO A 43 -45.67 -17.46 -0.35
CA PRO A 43 -45.06 -16.28 -0.94
C PRO A 43 -45.75 -15.01 -0.42
N ILE A 44 -44.94 -14.02 -0.10
CA ILE A 44 -45.42 -12.66 0.14
C ILE A 44 -45.73 -12.09 -1.24
N VAL A 45 -46.98 -11.72 -1.46
CA VAL A 45 -47.42 -11.12 -2.73
C VAL A 45 -47.73 -9.64 -2.50
N ASP A 46 -47.30 -8.82 -3.45
CA ASP A 46 -47.69 -7.43 -3.53
C ASP A 46 -49.18 -7.35 -3.85
N LYS A 47 -49.95 -6.60 -3.06
CA LYS A 47 -51.42 -6.57 -3.16
C LYS A 47 -51.92 -5.83 -4.40
N GLN A 48 -51.13 -4.92 -4.97
CA GLN A 48 -51.54 -4.12 -6.13
C GLN A 48 -51.25 -4.86 -7.43
N THR A 49 -50.15 -5.60 -7.48
CA THR A 49 -49.65 -6.26 -8.68
C THR A 49 -49.89 -7.78 -8.69
N ALA A 50 -50.27 -8.34 -7.53
CA ALA A 50 -50.41 -9.78 -7.28
C ALA A 50 -49.14 -10.60 -7.58
N GLN A 51 -47.99 -9.94 -7.71
CA GLN A 51 -46.70 -10.59 -7.96
C GLN A 51 -45.97 -10.90 -6.65
N PRO A 52 -45.14 -11.94 -6.60
CA PRO A 52 -44.29 -12.19 -5.45
C PRO A 52 -43.36 -11.01 -5.18
N VAL A 53 -43.30 -10.57 -3.92
CA VAL A 53 -42.31 -9.60 -3.47
C VAL A 53 -40.95 -10.28 -3.48
N ILE A 54 -40.05 -9.81 -4.33
CA ILE A 54 -38.71 -10.38 -4.46
C ILE A 54 -37.79 -9.74 -3.42
N ASP A 55 -36.99 -10.57 -2.77
CA ASP A 55 -35.90 -10.11 -1.93
C ASP A 55 -34.80 -9.52 -2.81
N THR A 56 -34.45 -8.25 -2.60
CA THR A 56 -33.45 -7.55 -3.41
C THR A 56 -32.03 -8.05 -3.17
N ALA A 57 -31.77 -8.77 -2.08
CA ALA A 57 -30.46 -9.32 -1.77
C ALA A 57 -30.25 -10.71 -2.37
N THR A 58 -31.27 -11.57 -2.37
CA THR A 58 -31.15 -12.96 -2.86
C THR A 58 -31.73 -13.16 -4.27
N GLY A 59 -32.61 -12.27 -4.72
CA GLY A 59 -33.36 -12.42 -5.97
C GLY A 59 -34.50 -13.45 -5.90
N GLU A 60 -34.78 -14.01 -4.72
CA GLU A 60 -35.84 -15.01 -4.51
C GLU A 60 -37.11 -14.38 -3.94
N PRO A 61 -38.30 -14.98 -4.16
CA PRO A 61 -39.53 -14.53 -3.51
C PRO A 61 -39.42 -14.54 -1.98
N ARG A 62 -39.78 -13.44 -1.33
CA ARG A 62 -39.91 -13.40 0.12
C ARG A 62 -41.04 -14.31 0.57
N MET A 63 -40.80 -15.07 1.62
CA MET A 63 -41.74 -16.06 2.12
C MET A 63 -42.19 -15.73 3.56
N ARG A 64 -43.45 -16.03 3.87
CA ARG A 64 -44.00 -15.98 5.24
C ARG A 64 -44.12 -17.39 5.81
N SER A 65 -43.84 -17.51 7.11
CA SER A 65 -44.02 -18.75 7.84
C SER A 65 -45.50 -19.11 7.96
N ARG A 66 -45.77 -20.42 7.95
CA ARG A 66 -47.05 -20.98 8.35
C ARG A 66 -46.95 -21.54 9.77
N TRP A 67 -47.91 -21.22 10.60
CA TRP A 67 -48.02 -21.77 11.95
C TRP A 67 -49.07 -22.89 11.94
N VAL A 68 -48.72 -24.03 12.51
CA VAL A 68 -49.63 -25.19 12.63
C VAL A 68 -49.75 -25.56 14.10
N ALA A 69 -50.94 -25.88 14.58
CA ALA A 69 -51.12 -26.30 15.97
C ALA A 69 -50.26 -27.54 16.29
N LYS A 70 -49.54 -27.53 17.43
CA LYS A 70 -48.77 -28.69 17.90
C LYS A 70 -49.68 -29.87 18.24
N ASP A 71 -50.78 -29.57 18.94
CA ASP A 71 -51.86 -30.48 19.26
C ASP A 71 -53.20 -29.84 18.86
N ARG A 72 -53.92 -30.49 17.96
CA ARG A 72 -55.21 -30.01 17.45
C ARG A 72 -56.30 -30.04 18.52
N ASN A 73 -56.31 -31.06 19.38
CA ASN A 73 -57.31 -31.17 20.45
C ASN A 73 -57.08 -30.11 21.52
N GLU A 74 -55.81 -29.82 21.84
CA GLU A 74 -55.46 -28.74 22.76
C GLU A 74 -55.84 -27.36 22.20
N ALA A 75 -55.63 -27.14 20.89
CA ALA A 75 -56.08 -25.93 20.21
C ALA A 75 -57.61 -25.77 20.23
N ILE A 76 -58.37 -26.85 20.02
CA ILE A 76 -59.85 -26.83 20.13
C ILE A 76 -60.27 -26.50 21.58
N ARG A 77 -59.59 -27.05 22.59
CA ARG A 77 -59.83 -26.70 24.00
C ARG A 77 -59.57 -25.23 24.26
N TYR A 78 -58.48 -24.68 23.74
CA TYR A 78 -58.18 -23.25 23.82
C TYR A 78 -59.31 -22.41 23.23
N PHE A 79 -59.74 -22.67 21.99
CA PHE A 79 -60.83 -21.92 21.37
C PHE A 79 -62.18 -22.09 22.08
N THR A 80 -62.42 -23.24 22.70
CA THR A 80 -63.62 -23.45 23.54
C THR A 80 -63.61 -22.54 24.77
N GLU A 81 -62.44 -22.33 25.37
CA GLU A 81 -62.29 -21.41 26.50
C GLU A 81 -62.36 -19.94 26.06
N VAL A 82 -61.96 -19.62 24.82
CA VAL A 82 -62.21 -18.31 24.20
C VAL A 82 -63.71 -18.04 24.15
N LEU A 83 -64.49 -18.97 23.60
CA LEU A 83 -65.95 -18.85 23.54
C LEU A 83 -66.57 -18.72 24.95
N THR A 84 -66.07 -19.50 25.91
CA THR A 84 -66.55 -19.46 27.30
C THR A 84 -66.31 -18.09 27.93
N TYR A 85 -65.14 -17.48 27.70
CA TYR A 85 -64.84 -16.13 28.18
C TYR A 85 -65.77 -15.09 27.53
N TYR A 86 -65.86 -15.08 26.20
CA TYR A 86 -66.69 -14.09 25.49
C TYR A 86 -68.17 -14.17 25.88
N THR A 87 -68.71 -15.37 26.03
CA THR A 87 -70.13 -15.58 26.42
C THR A 87 -70.43 -15.19 27.86
N ARG A 88 -69.43 -15.11 28.74
CA ARG A 88 -69.64 -14.75 30.15
C ARG A 88 -69.30 -13.29 30.44
N GLU A 89 -68.21 -12.80 29.87
CA GLU A 89 -67.58 -11.54 30.29
C GLU A 89 -67.76 -10.40 29.29
N VAL A 90 -68.15 -10.69 28.05
CA VAL A 90 -68.17 -9.70 26.95
C VAL A 90 -69.55 -9.56 26.32
N LEU A 91 -70.12 -10.67 25.84
CA LEU A 91 -71.42 -10.69 25.18
C LEU A 91 -72.53 -10.70 26.24
N THR A 92 -73.21 -9.56 26.41
CA THR A 92 -74.33 -9.44 27.36
C THR A 92 -75.53 -10.33 27.02
N GLY A 93 -75.64 -10.81 25.79
CA GLY A 93 -76.62 -11.83 25.37
C GLY A 93 -76.21 -13.26 25.67
N GLY A 94 -75.04 -13.50 26.26
CA GLY A 94 -74.58 -14.82 26.63
C GLY A 94 -74.20 -15.70 25.43
N ALA A 95 -74.35 -17.01 25.59
CA ALA A 95 -74.13 -17.98 24.52
C ALA A 95 -75.11 -17.81 23.35
N ASP A 96 -76.34 -17.39 23.63
CA ASP A 96 -77.37 -17.20 22.60
C ASP A 96 -77.07 -16.04 21.65
N ALA A 97 -76.15 -15.14 22.01
CA ALA A 97 -75.68 -14.09 21.10
C ALA A 97 -74.80 -14.64 19.97
N ILE A 98 -74.19 -15.83 20.12
CA ILE A 98 -73.32 -16.41 19.10
C ILE A 98 -74.17 -17.12 18.05
N HIS A 99 -74.10 -16.64 16.81
CA HIS A 99 -74.80 -17.25 15.67
C HIS A 99 -74.03 -18.46 15.16
N GLY A 100 -72.70 -18.38 15.24
CA GLY A 100 -71.80 -19.43 14.81
C GLY A 100 -70.33 -19.04 14.94
N PHE A 101 -69.46 -20.02 14.77
CA PHE A 101 -68.04 -19.80 14.66
C PHE A 101 -67.41 -20.83 13.73
N ASP A 102 -66.26 -20.49 13.14
CA ASP A 102 -65.41 -21.40 12.38
C ASP A 102 -64.00 -21.40 12.97
N ILE A 103 -63.35 -22.56 12.97
CA ILE A 103 -61.97 -22.73 13.43
C ILE A 103 -61.10 -23.12 12.25
N ASN A 104 -60.31 -22.16 11.78
CA ASN A 104 -59.49 -22.29 10.59
C ASN A 104 -58.09 -22.74 10.99
N PHE A 105 -57.69 -23.94 10.56
CA PHE A 105 -56.34 -24.51 10.75
C PHE A 105 -55.50 -24.47 9.46
N ASP A 106 -56.11 -24.09 8.35
CA ASP A 106 -55.54 -24.17 7.01
C ASP A 106 -54.90 -22.86 6.53
N GLU A 107 -55.02 -21.79 7.30
CA GLU A 107 -54.42 -20.48 7.05
C GLU A 107 -53.00 -20.30 7.64
N SER A 108 -52.49 -19.07 7.58
CA SER A 108 -51.15 -18.70 8.07
C SER A 108 -50.96 -18.96 9.56
N THR A 109 -52.02 -18.75 10.35
CA THR A 109 -52.04 -19.00 11.80
C THR A 109 -53.41 -19.57 12.17
N PRO A 110 -53.49 -20.64 12.99
CA PRO A 110 -54.76 -21.18 13.42
C PRO A 110 -55.54 -20.13 14.21
N HIS A 111 -56.81 -19.92 13.89
CA HIS A 111 -57.65 -18.94 14.56
C HIS A 111 -59.12 -19.36 14.52
N ILE A 112 -59.91 -18.79 15.43
CA ILE A 112 -61.37 -18.88 15.44
C ILE A 112 -61.96 -17.55 14.98
N GLN A 113 -62.97 -17.62 14.11
CA GLN A 113 -63.83 -16.49 13.75
C GLN A 113 -65.21 -16.72 14.35
N ILE A 114 -65.68 -15.79 15.17
CA ILE A 114 -66.93 -15.87 15.91
C ILE A 114 -67.86 -14.79 15.39
N MET A 115 -69.05 -15.18 14.94
CA MET A 115 -70.13 -14.28 14.56
C MET A 115 -71.14 -14.20 15.71
N ALA A 116 -71.30 -13.01 16.27
CA ALA A 116 -72.25 -12.76 17.36
C ALA A 116 -73.09 -11.52 17.11
N ASP A 117 -74.31 -11.48 17.62
CA ASP A 117 -75.10 -10.24 17.67
C ASP A 117 -74.76 -9.38 18.90
N THR A 118 -75.22 -8.14 18.85
CA THR A 118 -75.08 -7.17 19.95
C THR A 118 -76.33 -7.08 20.82
N LEU A 119 -77.13 -8.15 20.88
CA LEU A 119 -78.40 -8.16 21.58
C LEU A 119 -78.26 -8.76 22.98
N ALA A 120 -79.13 -8.33 23.88
CA ALA A 120 -79.29 -8.90 25.21
C ALA A 120 -80.78 -9.06 25.56
N PRO A 121 -81.13 -9.91 26.53
CA PRO A 121 -82.47 -9.94 27.11
C PRO A 121 -82.92 -8.54 27.56
N ASP A 122 -84.14 -8.14 27.21
CA ASP A 122 -84.71 -6.89 27.68
C ASP A 122 -85.16 -7.07 29.15
N PRO A 123 -84.62 -6.30 30.11
CA PRO A 123 -84.95 -6.47 31.52
C PRO A 123 -86.39 -6.06 31.87
N LYS A 124 -87.11 -5.38 30.96
CA LYS A 124 -88.49 -4.92 31.16
C LYS A 124 -89.51 -5.71 30.36
N HIS A 125 -89.08 -6.44 29.33
CA HIS A 125 -89.96 -7.15 28.41
C HIS A 125 -89.48 -8.61 28.29
N GLU A 126 -90.11 -9.49 29.07
CA GLU A 126 -89.78 -10.91 29.11
C GLU A 126 -89.85 -11.55 27.71
N GLY A 127 -88.85 -12.37 27.38
CA GLY A 127 -88.75 -13.04 26.08
C GLY A 127 -88.39 -12.13 24.91
N LYS A 128 -88.23 -10.82 25.13
CA LYS A 128 -87.77 -9.87 24.10
C LYS A 128 -86.29 -9.53 24.25
N LEU A 129 -85.70 -9.09 23.14
CA LEU A 129 -84.32 -8.63 23.10
C LEU A 129 -84.25 -7.10 23.02
N ARG A 130 -83.11 -6.56 23.43
CA ARG A 130 -82.73 -5.16 23.25
C ARG A 130 -81.35 -5.06 22.60
N VAL A 131 -81.11 -3.97 21.90
CA VAL A 131 -79.78 -3.63 21.40
C VAL A 131 -78.90 -3.18 22.57
N ASP A 132 -77.73 -3.80 22.73
CA ASP A 132 -76.83 -3.57 23.86
C ASP A 132 -75.36 -3.38 23.42
N ALA A 133 -75.15 -3.09 22.13
CA ALA A 133 -73.84 -2.80 21.54
C ALA A 133 -73.03 -1.74 22.32
N ALA A 134 -73.70 -0.74 22.89
CA ALA A 134 -73.03 0.30 23.68
C ALA A 134 -72.47 -0.23 25.01
N ARG A 135 -73.10 -1.24 25.64
CA ARG A 135 -72.52 -1.88 26.84
C ARG A 135 -71.34 -2.75 26.47
N MET A 136 -71.46 -3.53 25.40
CA MET A 136 -70.41 -4.43 24.95
C MET A 136 -69.18 -3.65 24.44
N TRP A 137 -69.38 -2.71 23.52
CA TRP A 137 -68.31 -2.09 22.71
C TRP A 137 -68.22 -0.56 22.87
N GLY A 138 -69.34 0.12 23.09
CA GLY A 138 -69.43 1.58 23.17
C GLY A 138 -69.22 2.16 24.58
N ALA A 139 -69.51 3.45 24.76
CA ALA A 139 -69.69 4.05 26.08
C ALA A 139 -71.15 3.89 26.52
N HIS A 140 -71.38 3.45 27.76
CA HIS A 140 -72.74 3.25 28.28
C HIS A 140 -72.82 3.65 29.75
N ARG A 141 -73.92 4.32 30.13
CA ARG A 141 -74.11 4.89 31.48
C ARG A 141 -74.11 3.88 32.63
N ASP A 142 -74.49 2.63 32.37
CA ASP A 142 -74.50 1.56 33.38
C ASP A 142 -73.16 0.81 33.44
N VAL A 143 -72.17 1.19 32.63
CA VAL A 143 -70.82 0.61 32.64
C VAL A 143 -69.85 1.74 32.95
N THR A 144 -69.57 1.93 34.23
CA THR A 144 -68.73 3.02 34.74
C THR A 144 -67.49 2.50 35.44
N VAL A 145 -66.48 3.36 35.47
CA VAL A 145 -65.21 3.15 36.16
C VAL A 145 -64.85 4.39 36.95
N ASP A 146 -64.00 4.22 37.97
CA ASP A 146 -63.43 5.34 38.71
C ASP A 146 -62.68 6.29 37.78
N LYS A 147 -62.99 7.57 37.87
CA LYS A 147 -62.28 8.61 37.16
C LYS A 147 -60.89 8.76 37.78
N ILE A 148 -59.86 8.48 37.00
CA ILE A 148 -58.47 8.64 37.44
C ILE A 148 -57.96 10.04 37.07
N ASP A 149 -57.32 10.72 38.02
CA ASP A 149 -56.56 11.93 37.74
C ASP A 149 -55.29 11.55 36.97
N LYS A 150 -55.10 12.18 35.80
CA LYS A 150 -53.99 11.89 34.90
C LYS A 150 -52.63 12.31 35.46
N VAL A 151 -52.59 13.23 36.42
CA VAL A 151 -51.34 13.72 37.02
C VAL A 151 -50.91 12.82 38.17
N THR A 152 -51.85 12.49 39.06
CA THR A 152 -51.54 11.75 40.29
C THR A 152 -51.74 10.24 40.15
N GLY A 153 -52.51 9.77 39.16
CA GLY A 153 -52.84 8.36 38.98
C GLY A 153 -53.85 7.82 40.00
N HIS A 154 -54.40 8.67 40.87
CA HIS A 154 -55.36 8.28 41.90
C HIS A 154 -56.81 8.59 41.48
N PRO A 155 -57.81 7.88 42.05
CA PRO A 155 -59.22 8.20 41.82
C PRO A 155 -59.55 9.63 42.25
N VAL A 156 -60.26 10.36 41.39
CA VAL A 156 -60.82 11.67 41.70
C VAL A 156 -61.99 11.47 42.65
N ILE A 157 -61.87 11.99 43.87
CA ILE A 157 -62.92 11.90 44.89
C ILE A 157 -63.92 13.04 44.69
N ASP A 158 -65.21 12.73 44.71
CA ASP A 158 -66.27 13.73 44.73
C ASP A 158 -66.38 14.31 46.15
N GLU A 159 -66.12 15.61 46.28
CA GLU A 159 -66.12 16.35 47.55
C GLU A 159 -67.45 16.25 48.31
N LYS A 160 -68.58 16.03 47.62
CA LYS A 160 -69.91 15.95 48.24
C LYS A 160 -70.23 14.58 48.82
N THR A 161 -69.71 13.52 48.19
CA THR A 161 -70.05 12.13 48.55
C THR A 161 -68.91 11.41 49.26
N GLY A 162 -67.68 11.92 49.14
CA GLY A 162 -66.47 11.26 49.63
C GLY A 162 -66.10 9.99 48.86
N GLN A 163 -66.78 9.69 47.76
CA GLN A 163 -66.56 8.50 46.94
C GLN A 163 -65.85 8.84 45.62
N PRO A 164 -65.17 7.86 44.98
CA PRO A 164 -64.62 8.04 43.64
C PRO A 164 -65.68 8.47 42.63
N GLN A 165 -65.39 9.52 41.88
CA GLN A 165 -66.24 9.98 40.78
C GLN A 165 -66.31 8.90 39.70
N GLN A 166 -67.52 8.42 39.42
CA GLN A 166 -67.76 7.44 38.35
C GLN A 166 -67.87 8.13 36.98
N VAL A 167 -67.20 7.59 35.97
CA VAL A 167 -67.32 7.99 34.57
C VAL A 167 -67.61 6.79 33.69
N MET A 168 -68.29 6.99 32.56
CA MET A 168 -68.55 5.89 31.62
C MET A 168 -67.24 5.32 31.10
N GLU A 169 -67.12 3.99 31.14
CA GLU A 169 -65.98 3.28 30.59
C GLU A 169 -65.91 3.51 29.07
N GLN A 170 -64.76 3.99 28.60
CA GLN A 170 -64.57 4.31 27.18
C GLN A 170 -64.29 3.03 26.36
N PRO A 171 -64.65 2.98 25.06
CA PRO A 171 -64.46 1.81 24.21
C PRO A 171 -63.04 1.22 24.25
N LYS A 172 -62.01 2.07 24.20
CA LYS A 172 -60.60 1.64 24.28
C LYS A 172 -60.27 0.95 25.60
N ALA A 173 -60.79 1.45 26.71
CA ALA A 173 -60.59 0.86 28.03
C ALA A 173 -61.28 -0.52 28.13
N LYS A 174 -62.51 -0.65 27.59
CA LYS A 174 -63.20 -1.94 27.49
C LYS A 174 -62.39 -2.97 26.72
N MET A 175 -61.83 -2.59 25.57
CA MET A 175 -61.03 -3.52 24.76
C MET A 175 -59.79 -3.98 25.54
N SER A 176 -59.09 -3.07 26.19
CA SER A 176 -57.96 -3.42 27.06
C SER A 176 -58.37 -4.37 28.18
N ARG A 177 -59.50 -4.10 28.85
CA ARG A 177 -60.03 -4.95 29.94
C ARG A 177 -60.41 -6.34 29.44
N TYR A 178 -61.09 -6.46 28.30
CA TYR A 178 -61.44 -7.77 27.72
C TYR A 178 -60.21 -8.56 27.32
N GLN A 179 -59.19 -7.91 26.75
CA GLN A 179 -57.93 -8.58 26.40
C GLN A 179 -57.19 -9.06 27.64
N GLN A 180 -57.09 -8.22 28.68
CA GLN A 180 -56.48 -8.59 29.95
C GLN A 180 -57.25 -9.74 30.64
N GLY A 181 -58.58 -9.65 30.69
CA GLY A 181 -59.41 -10.69 31.28
C GLY A 181 -59.34 -12.01 30.51
N LEU A 182 -59.30 -11.97 29.17
CA LEU A 182 -59.12 -13.16 28.35
C LEU A 182 -57.77 -13.84 28.63
N ARG A 183 -56.68 -13.06 28.73
CA ARG A 183 -55.36 -13.60 29.10
C ARG A 183 -55.39 -14.24 30.48
N ALA A 184 -55.93 -13.55 31.48
CA ALA A 184 -56.06 -14.07 32.84
C ALA A 184 -56.90 -15.37 32.87
N HIS A 185 -58.01 -15.41 32.13
CA HIS A 185 -58.85 -16.61 31.98
C HIS A 185 -58.05 -17.78 31.40
N MET A 186 -57.28 -17.54 30.34
CA MET A 186 -56.46 -18.57 29.69
C MET A 186 -55.33 -19.09 30.57
N ILE A 187 -54.63 -18.20 31.28
CA ILE A 187 -53.56 -18.56 32.21
C ILE A 187 -54.11 -19.41 33.35
N ASN A 188 -55.26 -19.03 33.92
CA ASN A 188 -55.93 -19.80 34.97
C ASN A 188 -56.37 -21.20 34.51
N ARG A 189 -56.55 -21.41 33.20
CA ARG A 189 -56.85 -22.71 32.59
C ARG A 189 -55.62 -23.49 32.14
N GLY A 190 -54.42 -22.97 32.43
CA GLY A 190 -53.15 -23.63 32.17
C GLY A 190 -52.63 -23.48 30.75
N PHE A 191 -53.18 -22.56 29.94
CA PHE A 191 -52.65 -22.32 28.61
C PHE A 191 -51.39 -21.44 28.66
N PRO A 192 -50.41 -21.69 27.77
CA PRO A 192 -49.14 -20.95 27.74
C PRO A 192 -49.30 -19.61 27.02
N VAL A 193 -50.09 -18.71 27.60
CA VAL A 193 -50.32 -17.33 27.15
C VAL A 193 -49.50 -16.37 28.01
N GLU A 194 -48.91 -15.36 27.39
CA GLU A 194 -48.15 -14.31 28.10
C GLU A 194 -49.09 -13.46 28.98
N SER A 195 -48.67 -13.17 30.21
CA SER A 195 -49.45 -12.37 31.17
C SER A 195 -49.51 -10.89 30.80
N ASP A 196 -48.42 -10.36 30.26
CA ASP A 196 -48.28 -8.95 29.89
C ASP A 196 -48.35 -8.76 28.38
N TYR A 197 -48.80 -7.58 27.97
CA TYR A 197 -48.71 -7.17 26.58
C TYR A 197 -47.35 -6.52 26.31
N ASP A 198 -46.76 -6.78 25.15
CA ASP A 198 -45.61 -6.02 24.66
C ASP A 198 -46.05 -4.56 24.38
N PRO A 199 -45.59 -3.56 25.16
CA PRO A 199 -46.04 -2.17 25.02
C PRO A 199 -45.70 -1.57 23.65
N GLU A 200 -44.63 -2.05 22.99
CA GLU A 200 -44.22 -1.59 21.66
C GLU A 200 -45.16 -2.12 20.57
N ARG A 201 -45.74 -3.32 20.77
CA ARG A 201 -46.66 -3.97 19.79
C ARG A 201 -48.14 -3.69 20.08
N HIS A 202 -48.49 -3.31 21.30
CA HIS A 202 -49.89 -3.23 21.75
C HIS A 202 -50.61 -1.93 21.34
N LEU A 203 -49.87 -0.84 21.08
CA LEU A 203 -50.42 0.43 20.58
C LEU A 203 -50.39 0.54 19.05
N SER A 204 -49.74 -0.38 18.35
CA SER A 204 -49.80 -0.49 16.90
C SER A 204 -51.12 -1.17 16.51
N GLY A 205 -52.24 -0.47 16.71
CA GLY A 205 -53.50 -0.79 16.04
C GLY A 205 -53.39 -0.43 14.57
N LEU A 206 -52.47 -1.11 13.88
CA LEU A 206 -52.26 -1.03 12.46
C LEU A 206 -53.33 -1.90 11.81
N GLY A 207 -53.98 -1.41 10.76
CA GLY A 207 -54.84 -2.24 9.93
C GLY A 207 -54.10 -3.49 9.44
N LYS A 208 -54.80 -4.52 8.97
CA LYS A 208 -54.17 -5.73 8.40
C LYS A 208 -53.10 -5.42 7.34
N ASP A 209 -53.26 -4.30 6.64
CA ASP A 209 -52.33 -3.78 5.64
C ASP A 209 -51.07 -3.19 6.27
N GLU A 210 -51.25 -2.31 7.26
CA GLU A 210 -50.17 -1.62 7.96
C GLU A 210 -49.36 -2.57 8.88
N TYR A 211 -49.98 -3.60 9.46
CA TYR A 211 -49.27 -4.59 10.27
C TYR A 211 -48.35 -5.49 9.42
N ALA A 212 -48.77 -5.82 8.19
CA ALA A 212 -47.94 -6.56 7.25
C ALA A 212 -46.74 -5.71 6.81
N GLU A 213 -46.96 -4.44 6.44
CA GLU A 213 -45.88 -3.50 6.10
C GLU A 213 -44.92 -3.26 7.26
N VAL A 214 -45.41 -3.04 8.49
CA VAL A 214 -44.54 -2.80 9.65
C VAL A 214 -43.76 -4.04 10.04
N MET A 215 -44.33 -5.24 9.92
CA MET A 215 -43.59 -6.48 10.12
C MET A 215 -42.55 -6.71 9.02
N ASP A 216 -42.88 -6.40 7.76
CA ASP A 216 -41.93 -6.47 6.65
C ASP A 216 -40.80 -5.45 6.80
N THR A 217 -41.10 -4.25 7.31
CA THR A 217 -40.12 -3.18 7.58
C THR A 217 -39.23 -3.52 8.79
N ARG A 218 -39.80 -4.09 9.85
CA ARG A 218 -39.04 -4.55 11.03
C ARG A 218 -38.12 -5.71 10.65
N ARG A 219 -38.58 -6.61 9.77
CA ARG A 219 -37.76 -7.68 9.20
C ARG A 219 -36.66 -7.15 8.27
N GLN A 220 -36.96 -6.16 7.41
CA GLN A 220 -35.96 -5.44 6.62
C GLN A 220 -34.89 -4.79 7.51
N THR A 221 -35.28 -4.21 8.63
CA THR A 221 -34.33 -3.55 9.55
C THR A 221 -33.41 -4.57 10.25
N LEU A 222 -33.95 -5.74 10.62
CA LEU A 222 -33.17 -6.83 11.19
C LEU A 222 -32.19 -7.43 10.16
N ASP A 223 -32.64 -7.71 8.94
CA ASP A 223 -31.75 -8.19 7.87
C ASP A 223 -30.68 -7.14 7.51
N GLN A 224 -31.05 -5.86 7.43
CA GLN A 224 -30.08 -4.78 7.20
C GLN A 224 -29.06 -4.67 8.32
N THR A 225 -29.47 -4.82 9.58
CA THR A 225 -28.52 -4.77 10.71
C THR A 225 -27.58 -5.97 10.73
N GLU A 226 -28.05 -7.16 10.35
CA GLU A 226 -27.20 -8.36 10.22
C GLU A 226 -26.22 -8.23 9.04
N GLN A 227 -26.69 -7.77 7.88
CA GLN A 227 -25.83 -7.46 6.73
C GLN A 227 -24.81 -6.36 7.05
N LEU A 228 -25.21 -5.34 7.81
CA LEU A 228 -24.30 -4.28 8.26
C LEU A 228 -23.24 -4.83 9.20
N LYS A 229 -23.57 -5.78 10.10
CA LYS A 229 -22.55 -6.44 10.94
C LYS A 229 -21.53 -7.21 10.10
N VAL A 230 -22.00 -8.02 9.14
CA VAL A 230 -21.11 -8.77 8.25
C VAL A 230 -20.23 -7.84 7.42
N LYS A 231 -20.80 -6.78 6.83
CA LYS A 231 -20.02 -5.76 6.10
C LYS A 231 -19.03 -5.04 7.01
N ASN A 232 -19.37 -4.78 8.26
CA ASN A 232 -18.49 -4.12 9.22
C ASN A 232 -17.34 -5.05 9.65
N GLU A 233 -17.60 -6.36 9.77
CA GLU A 233 -16.54 -7.36 9.98
C GLU A 233 -15.60 -7.48 8.76
N ASP A 234 -16.13 -7.53 7.53
CA ASP A 234 -15.33 -7.51 6.29
C ASP A 234 -14.50 -6.22 6.19
N LEU A 235 -15.09 -5.07 6.51
CA LEU A 235 -14.38 -3.79 6.54
C LEU A 235 -13.23 -3.79 7.56
N LYS A 236 -13.45 -4.32 8.77
CA LYS A 236 -12.39 -4.46 9.77
C LYS A 236 -11.25 -5.37 9.29
N GLN A 237 -11.57 -6.46 8.61
CA GLN A 237 -10.54 -7.35 8.04
C GLN A 237 -9.76 -6.66 6.92
N ARG A 238 -10.42 -5.87 6.07
CA ARG A 238 -9.76 -5.08 5.02
C ARG A 238 -8.91 -3.97 5.60
N GLU A 239 -9.36 -3.30 6.66
CA GLU A 239 -8.61 -2.27 7.37
C GLU A 239 -7.34 -2.86 8.00
N ALA A 240 -7.46 -3.99 8.71
CA ALA A 240 -6.30 -4.70 9.26
C ALA A 240 -5.31 -5.15 8.16
N SER A 241 -5.84 -5.60 7.00
CA SER A 241 -5.01 -5.97 5.86
C SER A 241 -4.30 -4.75 5.25
N ALA A 242 -4.99 -3.60 5.17
CA ALA A 242 -4.42 -2.36 4.67
C ALA A 242 -3.33 -1.83 5.61
N GLU A 243 -3.53 -1.92 6.93
CA GLU A 243 -2.52 -1.58 7.94
C GLU A 243 -1.26 -2.46 7.79
N ASP A 244 -1.40 -3.78 7.59
CA ASP A 244 -0.26 -4.67 7.34
C ASP A 244 0.46 -4.31 6.03
N TYR A 245 -0.29 -3.98 4.97
CA TYR A 245 0.29 -3.49 3.71
C TYR A 245 1.06 -2.17 3.91
N HIS A 246 0.52 -1.23 4.68
CA HIS A 246 1.19 0.03 5.00
C HIS A 246 2.47 -0.20 5.80
N ALA A 247 2.43 -1.06 6.82
CA ALA A 247 3.62 -1.43 7.59
C ALA A 247 4.71 -2.05 6.71
N ARG A 248 4.34 -2.94 5.77
CA ARG A 248 5.30 -3.49 4.79
C ARG A 248 5.88 -2.39 3.89
N LEU A 249 5.05 -1.48 3.38
CA LEU A 249 5.54 -0.38 2.54
C LEU A 249 6.52 0.53 3.30
N ASP A 250 6.27 0.82 4.57
CA ASP A 250 7.18 1.58 5.41
C ASP A 250 8.52 0.85 5.59
N THR A 251 8.52 -0.46 5.82
CA THR A 251 9.77 -1.24 5.88
C THR A 251 10.53 -1.23 4.55
N TYR A 252 9.84 -1.32 3.41
CA TYR A 252 10.45 -1.20 2.09
C TYR A 252 11.07 0.19 1.89
N ARG A 253 10.37 1.25 2.30
CA ARG A 253 10.87 2.63 2.23
C ARG A 253 12.13 2.81 3.07
N ASP A 254 12.15 2.26 4.28
CA ASP A 254 13.32 2.31 5.16
C ASP A 254 14.51 1.53 4.59
N ASN A 255 14.27 0.39 3.93
CA ASN A 255 15.32 -0.35 3.26
C ASN A 255 15.87 0.40 2.04
N LEU A 256 15.00 0.97 1.20
CA LEU A 256 15.39 1.80 0.06
C LEU A 256 16.22 3.01 0.49
N THR A 257 15.85 3.68 1.58
CA THR A 257 16.64 4.81 2.09
C THR A 257 18.00 4.39 2.66
N LYS A 258 18.12 3.20 3.23
CA LYS A 258 19.41 2.62 3.65
C LYS A 258 20.27 2.25 2.44
N GLU A 259 19.68 1.62 1.42
CA GLU A 259 20.37 1.29 0.17
C GLU A 259 20.86 2.54 -0.56
N ASP A 260 20.04 3.59 -0.67
CA ASP A 260 20.44 4.86 -1.29
C ASP A 260 21.63 5.50 -0.54
N LYS A 261 21.60 5.48 0.80
CA LYS A 261 22.75 5.95 1.61
C LYS A 261 23.99 5.11 1.36
N TRP A 262 23.86 3.79 1.26
CA TRP A 262 24.98 2.89 1.02
C TRP A 262 25.56 3.09 -0.39
N LEU A 263 24.71 3.26 -1.40
CA LEU A 263 25.11 3.57 -2.77
C LEU A 263 25.86 4.89 -2.85
N ARG A 264 25.37 5.96 -2.20
CA ARG A 264 26.09 7.24 -2.13
C ARG A 264 27.46 7.09 -1.50
N TYR A 265 27.55 6.40 -0.36
CA TYR A 265 28.82 6.12 0.29
C TYR A 265 29.78 5.32 -0.62
N ALA A 266 29.28 4.30 -1.31
CA ALA A 266 30.08 3.51 -2.23
C ALA A 266 30.58 4.34 -3.43
N CYS A 267 29.75 5.21 -3.99
CA CYS A 267 30.15 6.16 -5.04
C CYS A 267 31.25 7.10 -4.55
N ASP A 268 31.09 7.70 -3.37
CA ASP A 268 32.10 8.59 -2.79
C ASP A 268 33.44 7.87 -2.59
N GLN A 269 33.43 6.61 -2.13
CA GLN A 269 34.64 5.79 -2.00
C GLN A 269 35.31 5.53 -3.35
N VAL A 270 34.51 5.19 -4.38
CA VAL A 270 35.03 4.97 -5.73
C VAL A 270 35.64 6.25 -6.29
N ASP A 271 35.02 7.41 -6.07
CA ASP A 271 35.54 8.68 -6.56
C ASP A 271 36.81 9.12 -5.80
N GLN A 272 36.91 8.82 -4.50
CA GLN A 272 38.15 8.99 -3.75
C GLN A 272 39.26 8.09 -4.31
N GLU A 273 39.00 6.81 -4.55
CA GLU A 273 39.99 5.89 -5.09
C GLU A 273 40.39 6.24 -6.52
N LYS A 274 39.45 6.63 -7.39
CA LYS A 274 39.76 7.20 -8.71
C LYS A 274 40.68 8.40 -8.60
N SER A 275 40.41 9.31 -7.66
CA SER A 275 41.26 10.48 -7.43
C SER A 275 42.65 10.10 -6.97
N ARG A 276 42.78 9.09 -6.10
CA ARG A 276 44.08 8.56 -5.64
C ARG A 276 44.85 7.89 -6.77
N VAL A 277 44.18 7.07 -7.59
CA VAL A 277 44.77 6.42 -8.76
C VAL A 277 45.23 7.45 -9.78
N ALA A 278 44.42 8.47 -10.06
CA ALA A 278 44.79 9.56 -10.97
C ALA A 278 46.02 10.33 -10.47
N SER A 279 46.09 10.66 -9.18
CA SER A 279 47.27 11.31 -8.58
C SER A 279 48.52 10.41 -8.66
N ARG A 280 48.37 9.11 -8.40
CA ARG A 280 49.47 8.14 -8.52
C ARG A 280 49.93 7.99 -9.98
N SER A 281 49.01 8.01 -10.94
CA SER A 281 49.34 7.98 -12.36
C SER A 281 50.19 9.20 -12.74
N ARG A 282 49.77 10.41 -12.32
CA ARG A 282 50.57 11.63 -12.57
C ARG A 282 51.96 11.56 -11.94
N ASP A 283 52.07 11.07 -10.70
CA ASP A 283 53.38 10.89 -10.05
C ASP A 283 54.28 9.90 -10.82
N LEU A 284 53.69 8.83 -11.38
CA LEU A 284 54.42 7.89 -12.23
C LEU A 284 54.84 8.53 -13.55
N ASP A 285 53.96 9.28 -14.20
CA ASP A 285 54.25 9.99 -15.45
C ASP A 285 55.40 11.00 -15.25
N ASP A 286 55.36 11.78 -14.15
CA ASP A 286 56.42 12.73 -13.80
C ASP A 286 57.76 12.02 -13.53
N ARG A 287 57.72 10.87 -12.84
CA ARG A 287 58.92 10.06 -12.58
C ARG A 287 59.48 9.43 -13.85
N GLU A 288 58.64 8.98 -14.76
CA GLU A 288 59.07 8.42 -16.05
C GLU A 288 59.69 9.50 -16.94
N ALA A 289 59.13 10.71 -16.95
CA ALA A 289 59.72 11.86 -17.61
C ALA A 289 61.11 12.22 -17.04
N ASP A 290 61.26 12.21 -15.71
CA ASP A 290 62.53 12.49 -15.04
C ASP A 290 63.59 11.39 -15.31
N ILE A 291 63.18 10.11 -15.36
CA ILE A 291 64.06 9.01 -15.80
C ILE A 291 64.51 9.23 -17.24
N THR A 292 63.57 9.54 -18.15
CA THR A 292 63.88 9.79 -19.56
C THR A 292 64.87 10.94 -19.72
N HIS A 293 64.70 12.02 -18.97
CA HIS A 293 65.62 13.15 -18.98
C HIS A 293 67.01 12.76 -18.45
N ARG A 294 67.08 11.97 -17.36
CA ARG A 294 68.36 11.45 -16.84
C ARG A 294 69.06 10.55 -17.86
N ASP A 295 68.33 9.68 -18.54
CA ASP A 295 68.87 8.77 -19.55
C ASP A 295 69.38 9.53 -20.78
N GLN A 296 68.64 10.54 -21.26
CA GLN A 296 69.10 11.43 -22.33
C GLN A 296 70.40 12.14 -21.93
N HIS A 297 70.44 12.73 -20.73
CA HIS A 297 71.63 13.40 -20.24
C HIS A 297 72.82 12.44 -20.03
N ALA A 298 72.58 11.20 -19.60
CA ALA A 298 73.60 10.17 -19.51
C ALA A 298 74.11 9.76 -20.90
N ALA A 299 73.23 9.60 -21.89
CA ALA A 299 73.58 9.30 -23.27
C ALA A 299 74.39 10.42 -23.92
N GLU A 300 74.05 11.69 -23.67
CA GLU A 300 74.83 12.84 -24.12
C GLU A 300 76.24 12.85 -23.52
N LYS A 301 76.36 12.58 -22.21
CA LYS A 301 77.67 12.47 -21.54
C LYS A 301 78.50 11.33 -22.11
N LEU A 302 77.90 10.17 -22.33
CA LEU A 302 78.55 9.02 -22.97
C LEU A 302 79.01 9.33 -24.40
N SER A 303 78.17 9.99 -25.18
CA SER A 303 78.50 10.43 -26.54
C SER A 303 79.69 11.39 -26.56
N LYS A 304 79.70 12.40 -25.67
CA LYS A 304 80.83 13.33 -25.51
C LYS A 304 82.11 12.58 -25.11
N ALA A 305 82.04 11.69 -24.11
CA ALA A 305 83.18 10.90 -23.67
C ALA A 305 83.72 9.99 -24.79
N SER A 306 82.83 9.38 -25.59
CA SER A 306 83.23 8.56 -26.75
C SER A 306 83.94 9.40 -27.82
N ALA A 307 83.40 10.58 -28.13
CA ALA A 307 84.00 11.50 -29.10
C ALA A 307 85.40 11.99 -28.64
N GLU A 308 85.56 12.28 -27.36
CA GLU A 308 86.87 12.62 -26.75
C GLU A 308 87.86 11.46 -26.85
N LEU A 309 87.39 10.23 -26.59
CA LEU A 309 88.23 9.03 -26.66
C LEU A 309 88.67 8.72 -28.10
N GLU A 310 87.79 8.89 -29.09
CA GLU A 310 88.14 8.80 -30.51
C GLU A 310 89.11 9.91 -30.94
N ALA A 311 88.92 11.15 -30.45
CA ALA A 311 89.84 12.25 -30.72
C ALA A 311 91.23 11.96 -30.14
N ALA A 312 91.29 11.43 -28.92
CA ALA A 312 92.54 10.99 -28.29
C ALA A 312 93.21 9.82 -29.04
N ALA A 313 92.43 8.86 -29.53
CA ALA A 313 92.94 7.76 -30.35
C ALA A 313 93.52 8.26 -31.68
N ARG A 314 92.83 9.18 -32.35
CA ARG A 314 93.33 9.85 -33.58
C ARG A 314 94.63 10.62 -33.32
N ALA A 315 94.70 11.35 -32.20
CA ALA A 315 95.91 12.07 -31.81
C ALA A 315 97.09 11.12 -31.55
N ARG A 316 96.86 10.00 -30.85
CA ARG A 316 97.89 8.96 -30.64
C ARG A 316 98.36 8.32 -31.94
N ALA A 317 97.44 8.00 -32.86
CA ALA A 317 97.80 7.44 -34.16
C ALA A 317 98.61 8.43 -35.01
N ALA A 318 98.25 9.72 -34.99
CA ALA A 318 99.02 10.77 -35.65
C ALA A 318 100.43 10.93 -35.04
N ALA A 319 100.54 10.88 -33.71
CA ALA A 319 101.82 10.95 -33.02
C ALA A 319 102.72 9.74 -33.37
N LYS A 320 102.16 8.54 -33.41
CA LYS A 320 102.89 7.32 -33.81
C LYS A 320 103.41 7.41 -35.25
N ARG A 321 102.57 7.83 -36.20
CA ARG A 321 103.01 8.07 -37.59
C ARG A 321 104.11 9.12 -37.66
N HIS A 322 104.02 10.17 -36.85
CA HIS A 322 105.06 11.19 -36.83
C HIS A 322 106.39 10.63 -36.32
N GLN A 323 106.36 9.78 -35.29
CA GLN A 323 107.53 9.10 -34.77
C GLN A 323 108.16 8.15 -35.80
N GLU A 324 107.36 7.33 -36.48
CA GLU A 324 107.82 6.45 -37.57
C GLU A 324 108.49 7.25 -38.70
N THR A 325 107.93 8.41 -39.09
CA THR A 325 108.57 9.28 -40.10
C THR A 325 109.87 9.95 -39.64
N LEU A 326 110.06 10.12 -38.33
CA LEU A 326 111.30 10.65 -37.78
C LEU A 326 112.37 9.55 -37.75
N GLU A 327 112.02 8.34 -37.35
CA GLU A 327 112.90 7.16 -37.36
C GLU A 327 113.39 6.84 -38.79
N GLU A 328 112.51 6.82 -39.80
CA GLU A 328 112.91 6.66 -41.21
C GLU A 328 113.86 7.77 -41.69
N ARG A 329 113.69 8.99 -41.17
CA ARG A 329 114.57 10.12 -41.52
C ARG A 329 115.94 9.98 -40.88
N GLU A 330 116.01 9.49 -39.65
CA GLU A 330 117.27 9.23 -38.95
C GLU A 330 118.07 8.12 -39.63
N GLU A 331 117.43 7.02 -40.03
CA GLU A 331 118.07 5.93 -40.79
C GLU A 331 118.65 6.42 -42.13
N ARG A 332 117.96 7.32 -42.83
CA ARG A 332 118.49 7.92 -44.07
C ARG A 332 119.66 8.87 -43.84
N VAL A 333 119.79 9.44 -42.65
CA VAL A 333 120.92 10.29 -42.29
C VAL A 333 122.13 9.42 -41.95
N THR A 334 121.96 8.38 -41.14
CA THR A 334 123.06 7.46 -40.77
C THR A 334 123.60 6.69 -41.98
N ALA A 335 122.74 6.23 -42.89
CA ALA A 335 123.16 5.61 -44.15
C ALA A 335 123.96 6.56 -45.05
N ARG A 336 123.66 7.86 -45.01
CA ARG A 336 124.40 8.88 -45.79
C ARG A 336 125.75 9.21 -45.18
N GLU A 337 125.87 9.22 -43.87
CA GLU A 337 127.14 9.42 -43.18
C GLU A 337 128.11 8.25 -43.42
N ALA A 338 127.59 7.02 -43.50
CA ALA A 338 128.38 5.86 -43.89
C ALA A 338 128.99 5.99 -45.29
N ILE A 339 128.22 6.46 -46.29
CA ILE A 339 128.72 6.69 -47.66
C ILE A 339 129.84 7.74 -47.70
N VAL A 340 129.72 8.82 -46.91
CA VAL A 340 130.76 9.85 -46.83
C VAL A 340 132.05 9.28 -46.25
N LYS A 341 131.94 8.41 -45.25
CA LYS A 341 133.08 7.71 -44.65
C LYS A 341 133.74 6.76 -45.67
N ASP A 342 132.96 5.96 -46.40
CA ASP A 342 133.49 5.04 -47.41
C ASP A 342 134.24 5.77 -48.54
N VAL A 343 133.73 6.92 -48.99
CA VAL A 343 134.41 7.73 -50.01
C VAL A 343 135.70 8.35 -49.46
N ASN A 344 135.72 8.80 -48.20
CA ASN A 344 136.94 9.28 -47.56
C ASN A 344 137.99 8.17 -47.41
N ASP A 345 137.60 6.98 -46.95
CA ASP A 345 138.48 5.82 -46.80
C ASP A 345 139.05 5.37 -48.16
N PHE A 346 138.26 5.44 -49.23
CA PHE A 346 138.71 5.18 -50.60
C PHE A 346 139.73 6.21 -51.07
N LEU A 347 139.47 7.50 -50.87
CA LEU A 347 140.39 8.57 -51.22
C LEU A 347 141.71 8.46 -50.45
N ASP A 348 141.69 7.99 -49.20
CA ASP A 348 142.91 7.85 -48.41
C ASP A 348 143.81 6.69 -48.83
N ARG A 349 143.25 5.61 -49.36
CA ARG A 349 144.02 4.44 -49.83
C ARG A 349 144.67 4.63 -51.20
N MET A 350 144.27 5.66 -51.97
CA MET A 350 144.90 5.96 -53.26
C MET A 350 146.33 6.50 -53.08
N LYS A 351 147.29 5.92 -53.80
CA LYS A 351 148.71 6.33 -53.81
C LYS A 351 149.13 7.04 -55.11
N THR A 352 148.18 7.43 -55.95
CA THR A 352 148.42 8.10 -57.23
C THR A 352 148.27 9.63 -57.12
N PRO A 353 148.98 10.42 -57.95
CA PRO A 353 148.91 11.88 -57.92
C PRO A 353 147.53 12.46 -58.29
N ALA A 354 146.58 11.63 -58.76
CA ALA A 354 145.19 12.03 -58.99
C ALA A 354 144.36 12.17 -57.68
N LYS A 355 144.92 11.78 -56.52
CA LYS A 355 144.26 11.87 -55.22
C LYS A 355 143.94 13.31 -54.81
N GLU A 356 144.89 14.24 -54.94
CA GLU A 356 144.68 15.64 -54.54
C GLU A 356 143.52 16.28 -55.31
N THR A 357 143.45 16.08 -56.63
CA THR A 357 142.42 16.67 -57.49
C THR A 357 141.02 16.10 -57.23
N LEU A 358 140.93 14.79 -56.92
CA LEU A 358 139.66 14.16 -56.53
C LEU A 358 139.21 14.55 -55.12
N ARG A 359 140.16 14.74 -54.19
CA ARG A 359 139.88 15.22 -52.83
C ARG A 359 139.32 16.64 -52.86
N GLU A 360 139.92 17.56 -53.61
CA GLU A 360 139.39 18.91 -53.79
C GLU A 360 137.99 18.90 -54.41
N HIS A 361 137.74 18.09 -55.44
CA HIS A 361 136.40 17.99 -56.05
C HIS A 361 135.36 17.43 -55.06
N PHE A 362 135.72 16.42 -54.27
CA PHE A 362 134.82 15.84 -53.27
C PHE A 362 134.53 16.82 -52.12
N GLU A 363 135.54 17.51 -51.61
CA GLU A 363 135.38 18.55 -50.58
C GLU A 363 134.53 19.72 -51.10
N THR A 364 134.75 20.17 -52.34
CA THR A 364 133.93 21.21 -52.98
C THR A 364 132.48 20.76 -53.16
N PHE A 365 132.26 19.49 -53.54
CA PHE A 365 130.93 18.90 -53.65
C PHE A 365 130.21 18.83 -52.30
N MET A 366 130.91 18.38 -51.25
CA MET A 366 130.36 18.31 -49.90
C MET A 366 130.05 19.70 -49.33
N HIS A 367 130.94 20.67 -49.54
CA HIS A 367 130.75 22.04 -49.07
C HIS A 367 129.55 22.73 -49.76
N THR A 368 129.37 22.50 -51.06
CA THR A 368 128.21 23.00 -51.81
C THR A 368 126.90 22.38 -51.30
N ARG A 369 126.94 21.09 -50.97
CA ARG A 369 125.79 20.35 -50.42
C ARG A 369 125.44 20.80 -49.00
N GLU A 370 126.43 21.12 -48.17
CA GLU A 370 126.24 21.69 -46.83
C GLU A 370 125.61 23.08 -46.89
N LYS A 371 126.06 23.97 -47.80
CA LYS A 371 125.39 25.27 -48.01
C LYS A 371 123.92 25.12 -48.42
N LYS A 372 123.61 24.12 -49.25
CA LYS A 372 122.22 23.83 -49.66
C LYS A 372 121.39 23.29 -48.48
N ARG A 373 121.97 22.46 -47.62
CA ARG A 373 121.33 21.95 -46.39
C ARG A 373 121.08 23.05 -45.37
N GLN A 374 122.01 23.99 -45.20
CA GLN A 374 121.85 25.12 -44.30
C GLN A 374 120.72 26.06 -44.76
N ARG A 375 120.65 26.38 -46.06
CA ARG A 375 119.53 27.15 -46.64
C ARG A 375 118.16 26.49 -46.39
N ILE A 376 118.08 25.16 -46.46
CA ILE A 376 116.83 24.44 -46.18
C ILE A 376 116.48 24.51 -44.69
N LYS A 377 117.45 24.34 -43.78
CA LYS A 377 117.22 24.48 -42.32
C LYS A 377 116.76 25.89 -41.94
N ASP A 378 117.33 26.92 -42.55
CA ASP A 378 116.94 28.31 -42.29
C ASP A 378 115.51 28.59 -42.79
N LYS A 379 115.10 27.99 -43.93
CA LYS A 379 113.72 28.08 -44.45
C LYS A 379 112.71 27.42 -43.51
N TYR A 380 113.00 26.25 -42.96
CA TYR A 380 112.12 25.59 -41.98
C TYR A 380 112.04 26.32 -40.64
N ARG A 381 113.13 26.97 -40.19
CA ARG A 381 113.09 27.84 -38.99
C ARG A 381 112.25 29.10 -39.20
N ALA A 382 112.24 29.66 -40.41
CA ALA A 382 111.37 30.78 -40.75
C ALA A 382 109.88 30.37 -40.77
N ASP A 383 109.55 29.21 -41.35
CA ASP A 383 108.17 28.70 -41.38
C ASP A 383 107.64 28.33 -39.99
N ALA A 384 108.49 27.82 -39.10
CA ALA A 384 108.10 27.51 -37.71
C ALA A 384 107.79 28.78 -36.90
N LYS A 385 108.53 29.88 -37.10
CA LYS A 385 108.25 31.18 -36.47
C LYS A 385 106.96 31.84 -36.99
N ALA A 386 106.58 31.59 -38.24
CA ALA A 386 105.34 32.12 -38.82
C ALA A 386 104.08 31.46 -38.21
N ARG A 387 104.15 30.18 -37.79
CA ARG A 387 103.01 29.45 -37.23
C ARG A 387 102.69 29.80 -35.77
N THR A 388 103.68 30.21 -34.98
CA THR A 388 103.45 30.64 -33.58
C THR A 388 102.71 31.98 -33.45
N HIS A 389 102.67 32.81 -34.51
CA HIS A 389 101.95 34.09 -34.49
C HIS A 389 100.45 34.01 -34.86
N GLN A 390 99.94 32.85 -35.27
CA GLN A 390 98.51 32.66 -35.61
C GLN A 390 97.66 32.04 -34.48
N GLY A 391 98.26 31.64 -33.36
CA GLY A 391 97.55 31.00 -32.24
C GLY A 391 96.89 31.96 -31.24
N GLU A 392 97.08 33.27 -31.36
CA GLU A 392 96.58 34.28 -30.38
C GLU A 392 95.27 34.98 -30.79
N ARG A 393 94.63 34.61 -31.91
CA ARG A 393 93.38 35.23 -32.35
C ARG A 393 92.33 34.20 -32.72
N SER A 394 91.56 33.72 -31.74
CA SER A 394 90.12 33.40 -31.87
C SER A 394 89.58 32.61 -30.66
N GLU A 395 89.31 33.29 -29.54
CA GLU A 395 88.14 32.93 -28.73
C GLU A 395 86.92 33.65 -29.33
N PRO A 396 85.77 32.96 -29.46
CA PRO A 396 84.49 33.65 -29.42
C PRO A 396 83.58 33.07 -28.33
N ASP A 397 83.40 33.89 -27.31
CA ASP A 397 82.13 34.49 -26.88
C ASP A 397 80.90 33.57 -26.68
N ARG A 398 80.51 33.44 -25.40
CA ARG A 398 79.28 32.78 -24.93
C ARG A 398 78.11 33.75 -25.02
N GLY A 399 77.32 33.65 -26.08
CA GLY A 399 75.99 34.26 -26.16
C GLY A 399 74.89 33.30 -25.73
N GLY A 400 74.37 33.45 -24.51
CA GLY A 400 73.09 32.86 -24.11
C GLY A 400 71.93 33.81 -24.43
N PRO A 401 70.73 33.32 -24.78
CA PRO A 401 69.53 34.13 -24.74
C PRO A 401 68.66 33.82 -23.52
N VAL A 402 68.02 34.90 -23.10
CA VAL A 402 67.16 35.12 -21.95
C VAL A 402 65.69 35.01 -22.41
N LEU A 403 64.90 34.23 -21.66
CA LEU A 403 63.47 34.32 -21.33
C LEU A 403 62.37 34.40 -22.41
N GLY A 404 61.26 33.72 -22.11
CA GLY A 404 59.91 34.17 -22.50
C GLY A 404 58.86 33.05 -22.52
N GLY A 405 58.00 32.97 -21.50
CA GLY A 405 56.83 32.08 -21.44
C GLY A 405 56.36 31.79 -20.03
#